data_AF-A0A1R1YXZ4-F1
#
_entry.id   AF-A0A1R1YXZ4-F1
#
_cell.length_a   1.000
_cell.length_b   1.000
_cell.length_c   1.000
_cell.angle_alpha   90.00
_cell.angle_beta   90.00
_cell.angle_gamma   90.00
#
_symmetry.space_group_name_H-M   'P 1'
#
loop_
_entity.id
_entity.type
_entity.pdbx_description
1 polymer ?
#
loop_
_entity_poly.entity_id
_entity_poly.type
_entity_poly.pdbx_seq_one_letter_code
_entity_poly.pdbx_strand_id
1 'polypeptide(L)'
;MSCGRTYTVDEKVRMHDWPDVLLERWSDEARRVPGWIQKPLAADFIGYAYAPAGMCLLLPVVPLQRAWRQHGRKWINLYGTRSAQNPGYVSVGVPVPRHVLMQAIVEAMFVS
;
A
#
# COMPACT_ATOMS: atom_id res chain seq x y z
N MET A 1 1.47 -36.28 6.63
CA MET A 1 2.17 -35.39 5.68
C MET A 1 1.51 -34.03 5.74
N SER A 2 2.21 -32.96 6.13
CA SER A 2 1.70 -31.59 6.01
C SER A 2 2.52 -30.85 4.97
N CYS A 3 1.98 -30.73 3.76
CA CYS A 3 2.57 -29.97 2.65
C CYS A 3 2.10 -28.50 2.63
N GLY A 4 1.55 -27.99 3.73
CA GLY A 4 1.04 -26.62 3.82
C GLY A 4 2.15 -25.59 4.09
N ARG A 5 2.07 -24.43 3.42
CA ARG A 5 2.88 -23.23 3.72
C ARG A 5 2.01 -22.19 4.40
N THR A 6 2.53 -21.57 5.46
CA THR A 6 1.89 -20.43 6.12
C THR A 6 2.25 -19.14 5.37
N TYR A 7 1.26 -18.29 5.16
CA TYR A 7 1.43 -16.91 4.69
C TYR A 7 0.84 -15.94 5.72
N THR A 8 1.47 -14.80 5.92
CA THR A 8 1.01 -13.75 6.84
C THR A 8 0.37 -12.59 6.06
N VAL A 9 -0.69 -12.01 6.64
CA VAL A 9 -1.45 -10.91 6.04
C VAL A 9 -1.57 -9.78 7.05
N ASP A 10 -1.19 -8.56 6.65
CA ASP A 10 -1.49 -7.33 7.41
C ASP A 10 -2.75 -6.67 6.83
N GLU A 11 -3.64 -6.19 7.68
CA GLU A 11 -4.93 -5.65 7.26
C GLU A 11 -4.93 -4.12 7.23
N LYS A 12 -5.62 -3.57 6.23
CA LYS A 12 -5.87 -2.14 6.07
C LYS A 12 -7.31 -1.98 5.62
N VAL A 13 -8.11 -1.23 6.38
CA VAL A 13 -9.55 -1.08 6.11
C VAL A 13 -9.89 0.37 5.80
N ARG A 14 -10.64 0.59 4.72
CA ARG A 14 -11.22 1.88 4.34
C ARG A 14 -12.72 1.84 4.58
N MET A 15 -13.24 2.87 5.26
CA MET A 15 -14.67 3.01 5.57
C MET A 15 -15.49 3.65 4.44
N HIS A 16 -14.89 3.82 3.26
CA HIS A 16 -15.50 4.43 2.07
C HIS A 16 -14.94 3.73 0.83
N ASP A 17 -15.75 3.58 -0.22
CA ASP A 17 -15.38 2.92 -1.47
C ASP A 17 -14.60 3.87 -2.41
N TRP A 18 -13.36 4.18 -2.05
CA TRP A 18 -12.49 5.05 -2.85
C TRP A 18 -11.90 4.31 -4.06
N PRO A 19 -11.86 4.89 -5.27
CA PRO A 19 -11.33 4.23 -6.47
C PRO A 19 -9.80 4.03 -6.48
N ASP A 20 -9.13 4.32 -5.36
CA ASP A 20 -7.68 4.28 -5.16
C ASP A 20 -7.29 3.46 -3.93
N VAL A 21 -6.05 2.98 -3.93
CA VAL A 21 -5.36 2.50 -2.72
C VAL A 21 -4.49 3.64 -2.20
N LEU A 22 -4.65 4.00 -0.92
CA LEU A 22 -3.84 5.03 -0.29
C LEU A 22 -2.55 4.42 0.23
N LEU A 23 -1.48 4.54 -0.56
CA LEU A 23 -0.16 4.03 -0.20
C LEU A 23 0.48 4.95 0.85
N GLU A 24 0.61 4.47 2.09
CA GLU A 24 1.19 5.27 3.20
C GLU A 24 2.69 5.44 3.01
N ARG A 25 3.09 6.63 2.59
CA ARG A 25 4.49 7.03 2.48
C ARG A 25 5.06 7.32 3.87
N TRP A 26 4.40 8.11 4.70
CA TRP A 26 4.88 8.44 6.04
C TRP A 26 3.86 8.02 7.08
N SER A 27 4.30 7.28 8.10
CA SER A 27 3.48 7.09 9.30
C SER A 27 3.59 8.31 10.22
N ASP A 28 4.71 9.01 10.16
CA ASP A 28 4.93 10.32 10.78
C ASP A 28 5.82 11.17 9.87
N GLU A 29 5.23 12.17 9.21
CA GLU A 29 5.94 13.01 8.25
C GLU A 29 7.01 13.90 8.90
N ALA A 30 6.70 14.50 10.05
CA ALA A 30 7.62 15.43 10.73
C ALA A 30 8.89 14.71 11.20
N ARG A 31 8.73 13.48 11.72
CA ARG A 31 9.84 12.62 12.16
C ARG A 31 10.43 11.77 11.02
N ARG A 32 9.88 11.87 9.80
CA ARG A 32 10.26 11.06 8.63
C ARG A 32 10.22 9.55 8.90
N VAL A 33 9.24 9.09 9.67
CA VAL A 33 9.07 7.65 9.94
C VAL A 33 8.38 7.03 8.73
N PRO A 34 9.01 6.04 8.07
CA PRO A 34 8.47 5.44 6.85
C PRO A 34 7.16 4.73 7.13
N GLY A 35 6.18 4.98 6.26
CA GLY A 35 4.93 4.25 6.20
C GLY A 35 5.09 2.88 5.57
N TRP A 36 4.04 2.08 5.64
CA TRP A 36 4.07 0.66 5.28
C TRP A 36 4.50 0.38 3.83
N ILE A 37 4.33 1.32 2.89
CA ILE A 37 4.73 1.10 1.49
C ILE A 37 6.25 1.08 1.28
N GLN A 38 7.02 1.64 2.23
CA GLN A 38 8.45 1.86 2.04
C GLN A 38 9.32 1.38 3.20
N LYS A 39 8.78 0.53 4.10
CA LYS A 39 9.53 -0.16 5.14
C LYS A 39 9.36 -1.68 5.02
N PRO A 40 10.32 -2.49 5.51
CA PRO A 40 10.11 -3.93 5.62
C PRO A 40 8.84 -4.25 6.43
N LEU A 41 8.05 -5.22 5.95
CA LEU A 41 6.85 -5.71 6.65
C LEU A 41 7.06 -7.17 7.05
N ALA A 42 6.48 -7.57 8.18
CA ALA A 42 6.43 -8.96 8.65
C ALA A 42 5.28 -9.76 8.00
N ALA A 43 4.69 -9.21 6.93
CA ALA A 43 3.55 -9.77 6.21
C ALA A 43 3.97 -10.13 4.77
N ASP A 44 3.45 -11.24 4.25
CA ASP A 44 3.60 -11.62 2.84
C ASP A 44 2.62 -10.83 1.96
N PHE A 45 1.43 -10.52 2.48
CA PHE A 45 0.39 -9.78 1.80
C PHE A 45 -0.18 -8.65 2.66
N ILE A 46 -0.79 -7.67 2.00
CA ILE A 46 -1.68 -6.69 2.62
C ILE A 46 -3.11 -7.01 2.16
N GLY A 47 -3.99 -7.28 3.11
CA GLY A 47 -5.43 -7.31 2.89
C GLY A 47 -5.97 -5.88 2.95
N TYR A 48 -6.20 -5.26 1.79
CA TYR A 48 -6.69 -3.89 1.68
C TYR A 48 -8.19 -3.88 1.37
N ALA A 49 -9.00 -3.71 2.42
CA ALA A 49 -10.45 -3.83 2.38
C ALA A 49 -11.17 -2.47 2.25
N TYR A 50 -12.28 -2.47 1.52
CA TYR A 50 -13.24 -1.38 1.43
C TYR A 50 -14.54 -1.88 2.04
N ALA A 51 -14.75 -1.61 3.32
CA ALA A 51 -15.81 -2.25 4.11
C ALA A 51 -17.22 -2.03 3.52
N PRO A 52 -17.62 -0.83 3.08
CA PRO A 52 -18.96 -0.62 2.50
C PRO A 52 -19.19 -1.38 1.19
N ALA A 53 -18.14 -1.67 0.43
CA ALA A 53 -18.23 -2.35 -0.86
C ALA A 53 -18.11 -3.88 -0.74
N GLY A 54 -17.81 -4.42 0.45
CA GLY A 54 -17.55 -5.85 0.63
C GLY A 54 -16.37 -6.37 -0.20
N MET A 55 -15.43 -5.49 -0.57
CA MET A 55 -14.32 -5.80 -1.45
C MET A 55 -12.99 -5.78 -0.68
N CYS A 56 -12.13 -6.77 -0.92
CA CYS A 56 -10.76 -6.79 -0.40
C CYS A 56 -9.77 -7.10 -1.51
N LEU A 57 -8.73 -6.27 -1.61
CA LEU A 57 -7.58 -6.56 -2.46
C LEU A 57 -6.54 -7.30 -1.64
N LEU A 58 -6.06 -8.44 -2.14
CA LEU A 58 -4.93 -9.15 -1.55
C LEU A 58 -3.64 -8.75 -2.29
N LEU A 59 -2.89 -7.81 -1.71
CA LEU A 59 -1.73 -7.20 -2.36
C LEU A 59 -0.43 -7.89 -1.93
N PRO A 60 0.39 -8.44 -2.84
CA PRO A 60 1.66 -9.07 -2.49
C PRO A 60 2.70 -8.01 -2.11
N VAL A 61 3.27 -8.10 -0.90
CA VAL A 61 4.12 -7.04 -0.33
C VAL A 61 5.35 -6.74 -1.20
N VAL A 62 6.09 -7.77 -1.62
CA VAL A 62 7.37 -7.56 -2.33
C VAL A 62 7.17 -6.90 -3.71
N PRO A 63 6.29 -7.38 -4.60
CA PRO A 63 5.96 -6.68 -5.84
C PRO A 63 5.39 -5.28 -5.63
N LEU A 64 4.50 -5.10 -4.63
CA LEU A 64 3.92 -3.80 -4.30
C LEU A 64 5.00 -2.76 -3.91
N GLN A 65 5.93 -3.13 -3.04
CA GLN A 65 7.03 -2.25 -2.64
C GLN A 65 8.05 -2.02 -3.76
N ARG A 66 8.21 -2.96 -4.69
CA ARG A 66 9.01 -2.75 -5.91
C ARG A 66 8.32 -1.75 -6.86
N ALA A 67 7.02 -1.88 -7.08
CA ALA A 67 6.23 -0.93 -7.86
C ALA A 67 6.33 0.49 -7.28
N TRP A 68 6.27 0.62 -5.94
CA TRP A 68 6.50 1.89 -5.27
C TRP A 68 7.91 2.46 -5.53
N ARG A 69 8.96 1.65 -5.48
CA ARG A 69 10.33 2.10 -5.78
C ARG A 69 10.47 2.58 -7.23
N GLN A 70 9.77 1.95 -8.18
CA GLN A 70 9.82 2.29 -9.60
C GLN A 70 9.00 3.54 -9.94
N HIS A 71 7.83 3.73 -9.30
CA HIS A 71 6.84 4.73 -9.72
C HIS A 71 6.46 5.76 -8.65
N GLY A 72 6.83 5.55 -7.38
CA GLY A 72 6.36 6.34 -6.24
C GLY A 72 6.58 7.84 -6.40
N ARG A 73 7.75 8.27 -6.91
CA ARG A 73 8.02 9.70 -7.20
C ARG A 73 7.08 10.27 -8.26
N LYS A 74 6.79 9.51 -9.32
CA LYS A 74 5.84 9.89 -10.37
C LYS A 74 4.42 9.99 -9.81
N TRP A 75 4.01 9.03 -8.99
CA TRP A 75 2.68 9.02 -8.37
C TRP A 75 2.47 10.18 -7.39
N ILE A 76 3.48 10.53 -6.59
CA ILE A 76 3.42 11.73 -5.73
C ILE A 76 3.14 12.99 -6.57
N ASN A 77 3.80 13.13 -7.71
CA ASN A 77 3.62 14.30 -8.58
C ASN A 77 2.26 14.30 -9.31
N LEU A 78 1.76 13.13 -9.74
CA LEU A 78 0.52 13.02 -10.52
C LEU A 78 -0.74 13.04 -9.65
N TYR A 79 -0.71 12.34 -8.52
CA TYR A 79 -1.91 12.12 -7.68
C TYR A 79 -1.87 12.92 -6.37
N GLY A 80 -0.74 13.57 -6.09
CA GLY A 80 -0.53 14.33 -4.86
C GLY A 80 -0.45 13.44 -3.62
N THR A 81 -0.64 14.08 -2.46
CA THR A 81 -0.67 13.39 -1.17
C THR A 81 -1.99 13.66 -0.43
N ARG A 82 -2.30 12.80 0.53
CA ARG A 82 -3.38 12.97 1.51
C ARG A 82 -2.80 12.77 2.89
N SER A 83 -3.02 13.75 3.76
CA SER A 83 -2.55 13.71 5.14
C SER A 83 -3.70 13.34 6.07
N ALA A 84 -3.41 12.54 7.09
CA ALA A 84 -4.33 12.27 8.19
C ALA A 84 -3.72 12.81 9.49
N GLN A 85 -4.47 13.65 10.19
CA GLN A 85 -4.05 14.18 11.49
C GLN A 85 -4.39 13.17 12.58
N ASN A 86 -3.35 12.72 13.29
CA ASN A 86 -3.48 11.84 14.46
C ASN A 86 -3.02 12.59 15.71
N PRO A 87 -3.38 12.13 16.92
CA PRO A 87 -2.86 12.71 18.15
C PRO A 87 -1.31 12.66 18.19
N GLY A 88 -0.66 13.80 17.96
CA GLY A 88 0.80 13.97 18.08
C GLY A 88 1.63 13.62 16.84
N TYR A 89 1.00 13.23 15.72
CA TYR A 89 1.71 12.99 14.45
C TYR A 89 0.77 13.09 13.23
N VAL A 90 1.37 13.27 12.04
CA VAL A 90 0.65 13.31 10.76
C VAL A 90 1.16 12.17 9.89
N SER A 91 0.26 11.30 9.45
CA SER A 91 0.56 10.30 8.43
C SER A 91 0.23 10.85 7.05
N VAL A 92 0.95 10.40 6.03
CA VAL A 92 0.83 10.89 4.66
C VAL A 92 0.81 9.72 3.69
N GLY A 93 -0.24 9.66 2.88
CA GLY A 93 -0.40 8.66 1.83
C GLY A 93 -0.50 9.26 0.44
N VAL A 94 -0.34 8.42 -0.58
CA VAL A 94 -0.49 8.75 -2.00
C VAL A 94 -1.66 7.93 -2.55
N PRO A 95 -2.76 8.56 -3.03
CA PRO A 95 -3.91 7.84 -3.56
C PRO A 95 -3.63 7.37 -4.98
N VAL A 96 -3.25 6.10 -5.15
CA VAL A 96 -2.96 5.53 -6.47
C VAL A 96 -4.21 4.80 -7.00
N PRO A 97 -4.72 5.16 -8.19
CA PRO A 97 -5.88 4.48 -8.77
C PRO A 97 -5.67 2.96 -8.85
N ARG A 98 -6.69 2.18 -8.49
CA ARG A 98 -6.57 0.71 -8.37
C ARG A 98 -5.98 0.08 -9.64
N HIS A 99 -6.50 0.42 -10.81
CA HIS A 99 -6.04 -0.15 -12.09
C HIS A 99 -4.55 0.17 -12.37
N VAL A 100 -4.10 1.38 -12.05
CA VAL A 100 -2.68 1.78 -12.18
C VAL A 100 -1.82 0.96 -11.23
N LEU A 101 -2.24 0.82 -9.98
CA LEU A 101 -1.49 0.08 -8.97
C LEU A 101 -1.39 -1.40 -9.35
N MET A 102 -2.49 -2.04 -9.75
CA MET A 102 -2.50 -3.45 -10.13
C MET A 102 -1.60 -3.72 -11.33
N GLN A 103 -1.64 -2.86 -12.35
CA GLN A 103 -0.76 -2.95 -13.51
C GLN A 103 0.72 -2.82 -13.09
N ALA A 104 1.04 -1.83 -12.25
CA ALA A 104 2.42 -1.63 -11.78
C ALA A 104 2.93 -2.78 -10.90
N ILE A 105 2.06 -3.42 -10.11
CA ILE A 105 2.40 -4.63 -9.35
C ILE A 105 2.80 -5.76 -10.30
N VAL A 106 2.02 -5.99 -11.36
CA VAL A 106 2.30 -7.02 -12.37
C VAL A 106 3.64 -6.73 -13.07
N GLU A 107 3.86 -5.49 -13.50
CA GLU A 107 5.13 -5.07 -14.13
C GLU A 107 6.32 -5.26 -13.17
N ALA A 108 6.13 -4.98 -11.89
CA ALA A 108 7.12 -5.18 -10.85
C ALA A 108 7.40 -6.66 -10.54
N MET A 109 6.72 -7.63 -11.16
CA MET A 109 7.07 -9.06 -11.06
C MET A 109 8.11 -9.49 -12.11
N PHE A 110 8.29 -8.73 -13.18
CA PHE A 110 9.30 -9.03 -14.20
C PHE A 110 10.68 -8.53 -13.74
N VAL A 111 11.65 -9.42 -13.61
CA VAL A 111 13.05 -9.10 -13.26
C VAL A 111 13.90 -9.39 -14.50
N SER A 112 14.69 -8.40 -14.92
CA SER A 112 15.66 -8.47 -16.01
C SER A 112 17.05 -8.19 -15.49
#